data_AF-A0A1Y4IGF5-F1
#
_entry.id   AF-A0A1Y4IGF5-F1
#
_cell.length_a   1.000
_cell.length_b   1.000
_cell.length_c   1.000
_cell.angle_alpha   90.00
_cell.angle_beta   90.00
_cell.angle_gamma   90.00
#
_symmetry.space_group_name_H-M   'P 1'
#
loop_
_entity.id
_entity.type
_entity.pdbx_description
1 polymer ?
#
loop_
_entity_poly.entity_id
_entity_poly.type
_entity_poly.pdbx_seq_one_letter_code
_entity_poly.pdbx_strand_id
1 'polypeptide(L)' 'MEIFKIRRNLSDAGCDESQIEHFLKMEQEKDRQAQYRLLSQHRASLLEELHQEQYKIDCLDYMVYTMQKEEKN' A
#
# COMPACT_ATOMS: atom_id res chain seq x y z
N MET A 1 -0.81 23.77 -1.52
CA MET A 1 -0.78 22.86 -2.68
C MET A 1 -2.13 22.97 -3.39
N GLU A 2 -2.20 22.74 -4.70
CA GLU A 2 -3.50 22.71 -5.39
C GLU A 2 -4.28 21.46 -5.00
N ILE A 3 -5.54 21.60 -4.55
CA ILE A 3 -6.38 20.50 -4.05
C ILE A 3 -6.47 19.36 -5.06
N PHE A 4 -6.57 19.68 -6.36
CA PHE A 4 -6.61 18.70 -7.43
C PHE A 4 -5.36 17.81 -7.45
N LYS A 5 -4.17 18.39 -7.27
CA LYS A 5 -2.91 17.64 -7.23
C LYS A 5 -2.84 16.73 -6.00
N ILE A 6 -3.33 17.20 -4.84
CA ILE A 6 -3.37 16.39 -3.61
C ILE A 6 -4.26 15.16 -3.83
N ARG A 7 -5.49 15.36 -4.31
CA ARG A 7 -6.44 14.27 -4.56
C ARG A 7 -5.87 13.24 -5.52
N ARG A 8 -5.28 13.69 -6.63
CA ARG A 8 -4.64 12.80 -7.60
C ARG A 8 -3.52 11.99 -6.99
N ASN A 9 -2.61 12.63 -6.25
CA ASN A 9 -1.49 11.92 -5.62
C ASN A 9 -1.96 10.86 -4.62
N LEU A 10 -3.00 11.16 -3.84
CA LEU A 10 -3.55 10.20 -2.88
C LEU A 10 -4.28 9.05 -3.59
N SER A 11 -5.05 9.35 -4.63
CA SER A 11 -5.71 8.34 -5.46
C SER A 11 -4.71 7.42 -6.17
N ASP A 12 -3.65 7.99 -6.75
CA ASP A 12 -2.58 7.24 -7.41
C ASP A 12 -1.79 6.36 -6.40
N ALA A 13 -1.77 6.76 -5.12
CA ALA A 13 -1.22 5.99 -4.02
C ALA A 13 -2.19 4.92 -3.46
N GLY A 14 -3.38 4.78 -4.04
CA GLY A 14 -4.38 3.80 -3.62
C GLY A 14 -5.18 4.21 -2.39
N CYS A 15 -5.20 5.49 -2.02
CA CYS A 15 -6.13 5.97 -0.99
C CYS A 15 -7.56 5.99 -1.53
N ASP A 16 -8.50 5.53 -0.70
CA ASP A 16 -9.93 5.62 -1.00
C ASP A 16 -10.48 7.05 -0.79
N GLU A 17 -11.71 7.28 -1.26
CA GLU A 17 -12.35 8.61 -1.18
C GLU A 17 -12.50 9.10 0.27
N SER A 18 -12.75 8.21 1.24
CA SER A 18 -12.88 8.56 2.66
C SER A 18 -11.54 9.02 3.24
N GLN A 19 -10.45 8.33 2.93
CA GLN A 19 -9.09 8.71 3.31
C GLN A 19 -8.70 10.06 2.68
N ILE A 20 -9.06 10.27 1.41
CA ILE A 20 -8.82 11.53 0.69
C ILE A 20 -9.58 12.68 1.33
N GLU A 21 -10.88 12.51 1.61
CA GLU A 21 -11.69 13.53 2.30
C GLU A 21 -11.14 13.86 3.68
N HIS A 22 -10.72 12.84 4.45
CA HIS A 22 -10.10 13.03 5.75
C HIS A 22 -8.80 13.83 5.65
N PHE A 23 -7.94 13.50 4.67
CA PHE A 23 -6.72 14.25 4.39
C PHE A 23 -6.97 15.72 4.04
N LEU A 24 -7.99 15.99 3.22
CA LEU A 24 -8.35 17.34 2.83
C LEU A 24 -8.92 18.18 3.98
N LYS A 25 -9.65 17.57 4.93
CA LYS A 25 -10.07 18.26 6.16
C LYS A 25 -8.86 18.69 7.00
N MET A 26 -7.90 17.79 7.19
CA MET A 26 -6.65 18.10 7.91
C MET A 26 -5.81 19.17 7.17
N GLU A 27 -5.88 19.23 5.83
CA GLU A 27 -5.23 20.29 5.05
C GLU A 27 -5.82 21.68 5.36
N GLN A 28 -7.14 21.78 5.50
CA GLN A 28 -7.83 23.03 5.85
C GLN A 28 -7.47 23.50 7.26
N GLU A 29 -7.33 22.55 8.20
CA GLU A 29 -6.92 22.79 9.58
C GLU A 29 -5.41 23.03 9.73
N LYS A 30 -4.63 22.84 8.65
CA LYS A 30 -3.16 22.86 8.64
C LYS A 30 -2.52 21.85 9.59
N ASP A 31 -3.23 20.77 9.94
CA ASP A 31 -2.70 19.70 10.78
C ASP A 31 -1.81 18.74 9.98
N ARG A 32 -0.56 19.17 9.77
CA ARG A 32 0.46 18.37 9.08
C ARG A 32 0.79 17.08 9.82
N GLN A 33 0.72 17.07 11.15
CA GLN A 33 1.06 15.90 11.95
C GLN A 33 0.05 14.77 11.73
N ALA A 34 -1.24 15.09 11.72
CA ALA A 34 -2.28 14.12 11.41
C ALA A 34 -2.19 13.61 9.96
N GLN A 35 -1.88 14.49 9.01
CA GLN A 35 -1.61 14.09 7.62
C GLN A 35 -0.44 13.08 7.51
N TYR A 36 0.69 13.35 8.17
CA TYR A 36 1.82 12.41 8.14
C TYR A 36 1.49 11.07 8.78
N ARG A 37 0.71 11.08 9.88
CA ARG A 37 0.25 9.83 10.51
C ARG A 37 -0.63 9.02 9.56
N LEU A 38 -1.61 9.65 8.90
CA LEU A 38 -2.47 8.97 7.92
C LEU A 38 -1.64 8.35 6.80
N LEU A 39 -0.70 9.10 6.21
CA LEU A 39 0.16 8.60 5.14
C LEU A 39 1.07 7.44 5.59
N SER A 40 1.61 7.50 6.82
CA SER A 40 2.44 6.43 7.35
C SER A 40 1.64 5.15 7.61
N GLN A 41 0.39 5.27 8.05
CA GLN A 41 -0.51 4.13 8.25
C GLN A 41 -0.86 3.48 6.91
N HIS A 42 -1.23 4.29 5.91
CA HIS A 42 -1.51 3.80 4.54
C HIS A 42 -0.29 3.12 3.91
N ARG A 43 0.91 3.68 4.10
CA ARG A 43 2.15 3.02 3.65
C ARG A 43 2.35 1.66 4.32
N ALA A 44 2.03 1.54 5.61
CA ALA A 44 2.20 0.29 6.34
C ALA A 44 1.24 -0.79 5.83
N SER A 45 -0.03 -0.45 5.53
CA SER A 45 -0.98 -1.41 4.97
C SER A 45 -0.55 -1.89 3.58
N LEU A 46 -0.07 -0.99 2.72
CA LEU A 46 0.46 -1.37 1.40
C LEU A 46 1.65 -2.34 1.51
N LEU A 47 2.53 -2.13 2.49
CA LEU A 47 3.65 -3.05 2.74
C LEU A 47 3.16 -4.40 3.26
N GLU A 48 2.14 -4.42 4.10
CA GLU A 48 1.53 -5.66 4.59
C GLU A 48 0.90 -6.47 3.45
N GLU A 49 0.13 -5.82 2.57
CA GLU A 49 -0.43 -6.44 1.37
C GLU A 49 0.67 -6.99 0.46
N LEU A 50 1.72 -6.20 0.21
CA LEU A 50 2.88 -6.64 -0.57
C LEU A 50 3.54 -7.89 0.03
N HIS A 51 3.76 -7.91 1.35
CA HIS A 51 4.35 -9.07 2.02
C HIS A 51 3.45 -10.32 1.94
N GLN A 52 2.13 -10.15 1.98
CA GLN A 52 1.18 -11.27 1.80
C GLN A 52 1.25 -11.84 0.39
N GLU A 53 1.32 -11.00 -0.64
CA GLU A 53 1.48 -11.46 -2.03
C GLU A 53 2.85 -12.11 -2.25
N GLN A 54 3.92 -11.53 -1.68
CA GLN A 54 5.25 -12.13 -1.74
C GLN A 54 5.28 -13.53 -1.11
N TYR A 55 4.64 -13.71 0.06
CA TYR A 55 4.54 -15.01 0.70
C TYR A 55 3.86 -16.07 -0.19
N LYS A 56 2.77 -15.69 -0.89
CA LYS A 56 2.09 -16.59 -1.82
C LYS A 56 3.02 -17.01 -2.97
N ILE A 57 3.79 -16.07 -3.51
CA ILE A 57 4.78 -16.35 -4.56
C ILE A 57 5.87 -17.29 -4.04
N ASP A 58 6.42 -17.04 -2.85
CA ASP A 58 7.44 -17.89 -2.25
C ASP A 58 6.95 -19.34 -2.07
N CYS A 59 5.70 -19.54 -1.68
CA CYS A 59 5.09 -20.86 -1.60
C CYS A 59 4.98 -21.55 -2.97
N LEU A 60 4.61 -20.82 -4.02
CA LEU A 60 4.53 -21.34 -5.38
C LEU A 60 5.91 -21.72 -5.91
N ASP A 61 6.91 -20.86 -5.72
CA ASP A 61 8.29 -21.09 -6.14
C ASP A 61 8.88 -22.34 -5.45
N TYR A 62 8.61 -22.50 -4.14
CA TYR A 62 9.03 -23.69 -3.42
C TYR A 62 8.37 -24.98 -3.94
N MET A 63 7.08 -24.92 -4.29
CA MET A 63 6.38 -26.06 -4.89
C MET A 63 7.01 -26.46 -6.22
N VAL A 64 7.23 -25.48 -7.11
CA VAL A 64 7.86 -25.72 -8.42
C VAL A 64 9.26 -26.30 -8.25
N TYR A 65 10.08 -25.75 -7.35
CA TYR A 65 11.41 -26.28 -7.06
C TYR A 65 11.36 -27.74 -6.59
N THR A 66 10.40 -28.08 -5.72
CA THR A 66 10.22 -29.44 -5.20
C THR A 66 9.88 -30.42 -6.34
N MET A 67 8.92 -30.06 -7.19
CA MET A 67 8.55 -30.88 -8.36
C MET A 67 9.73 -31.10 -9.31
N GLN A 68 10.48 -30.04 -9.63
CA GLN A 68 11.66 -30.13 -10.50
C GLN A 68 12.77 -31.00 -9.91
N LYS A 69 12.88 -31.05 -8.58
CA LYS A 69 13.85 -31.90 -7.88
C LYS A 69 13.45 -33.37 -7.94
N GLU A 70 12.15 -33.67 -7.85
CA GLU A 70 11.62 -35.04 -7.98
C GLU A 70 11.81 -35.59 -9.39
N GLU A 71 11.60 -34.79 -10.43
CA GLU A 71 11.80 -35.21 -11.84
C GLU A 71 13.27 -35.50 -12.21
N LYS A 72 14.23 -34.98 -11.42
CA LYS A 72 15.67 -35.18 -11.66
C LYS A 72 16.25 -36.39 -10.91
N ASN A 73 15.46 -37.07 -10.09
CA ASN A 73 15.83 -38.30 -9.38
C ASN A 73 15.22 -39.53 -10.05
#